data_AF-A0A1U7EWX1-F1
#
_entry.id   AF-A0A1U7EWX1-F1
#
_cell.length_a   1.000
_cell.length_b   1.000
_cell.length_c   1.000
_cell.angle_alpha   90.00
_cell.angle_beta   90.00
_cell.angle_gamma   90.00
#
_symmetry.space_group_name_H-M   'P 1'
#
loop_
_entity.id
_entity.type
_entity.pdbx_description
1 polymer ?
#
loop_
_entity_poly.entity_id
_entity_poly.type
_entity_poly.pdbx_seq_one_letter_code
_entity_poly.pdbx_strand_id
1 'polypeptide(L)'
;MRRLVAVVGCLAVAVAALAGGAAAADSPGLVYFEPDETEATAGETVDIDAEIRVISVYDNEAVESFEYTVEYDPELLSVDDIEEGPWLSGGNETTVAFETDIDEEAGAVTVSQARQPPAGGVIGEGTTATITFAVAADAPATNTTVAYTDASAQMLEYPLPVIETDASIEISDDGGTTNDEAEDGPAVTNDADDADDPAPEDQAGFGVVVAIAALFSVVLFGRRRYRML
;
A
#
# COMPACT_ATOMS: atom_id res chain seq x y z
N MET A 1 5.69 -4.22 73.75
CA MET A 1 4.34 -3.97 73.22
C MET A 1 4.27 -2.54 72.69
N ARG A 2 3.75 -2.38 71.46
CA ARG A 2 3.44 -1.13 70.72
C ARG A 2 4.63 -0.49 69.97
N ARG A 3 4.59 -0.14 68.68
CA ARG A 3 3.65 -0.30 67.54
C ARG A 3 4.49 -0.08 66.25
N LEU A 4 4.29 -0.94 65.25
CA LEU A 4 4.69 -0.75 63.84
C LEU A 4 3.87 0.39 63.20
N VAL A 5 4.37 0.90 62.06
CA VAL A 5 3.71 1.63 60.96
C VAL A 5 4.21 3.07 60.74
N ALA A 6 5.08 3.22 59.73
CA ALA A 6 5.32 4.43 58.94
C ALA A 6 5.48 3.96 57.47
N VAL A 7 4.39 3.75 56.74
CA VAL A 7 3.86 4.69 55.72
C VAL A 7 5.00 5.12 54.77
N VAL A 8 5.43 4.30 53.80
CA VAL A 8 4.82 4.05 52.48
C VAL A 8 4.00 5.26 52.00
N GLY A 9 4.68 6.27 51.45
CA GLY A 9 4.03 7.47 50.95
C GLY A 9 4.98 8.36 50.18
N CYS A 10 5.48 7.91 49.02
CA CYS A 10 6.17 8.76 48.03
C CYS A 10 6.41 8.07 46.66
N LEU A 11 5.48 7.21 46.18
CA LEU A 11 5.55 6.67 44.81
C LEU A 11 4.16 6.66 44.16
N ALA A 12 3.56 7.84 44.03
CA ALA A 12 2.26 8.01 43.37
C ALA A 12 2.15 9.37 42.67
N VAL A 13 3.26 9.87 42.09
CA VAL A 13 3.26 11.08 41.26
C VAL A 13 4.14 10.82 40.04
N ALA A 14 3.52 10.34 38.96
CA ALA A 14 3.92 10.53 37.54
C ALA A 14 3.20 9.50 36.64
N VAL A 15 1.88 9.40 36.72
CA VAL A 15 1.05 8.77 35.66
C VAL A 15 -0.04 9.76 35.31
N ALA A 16 0.33 10.86 34.68
CA ALA A 16 -0.59 11.85 34.15
C ALA A 16 0.11 12.57 32.98
N ALA A 17 0.01 12.01 31.77
CA ALA A 17 0.16 12.76 30.50
C ALA A 17 0.02 11.90 29.22
N LEU A 18 -0.75 10.79 29.19
CA LEU A 18 -1.09 10.12 27.92
C LEU A 18 -2.55 9.64 27.95
N ALA A 19 -3.45 10.56 28.27
CA ALA A 19 -4.82 10.47 27.79
C ALA A 19 -4.93 11.53 26.70
N GLY A 20 -4.42 11.18 25.50
CA GLY A 20 -4.86 11.88 24.30
C GLY A 20 -6.38 11.81 24.31
N GLY A 21 -7.02 12.98 24.39
CA GLY A 21 -8.46 13.04 24.34
C GLY A 21 -8.87 12.41 23.02
N ALA A 22 -9.58 11.29 23.09
CA ALA A 22 -10.44 10.88 22.01
C ALA A 22 -11.56 11.92 21.93
N ALA A 23 -11.24 13.08 21.37
CA ALA A 23 -12.23 14.02 20.87
C ALA A 23 -12.92 13.29 19.72
N ALA A 24 -14.24 13.19 19.81
CA ALA A 24 -15.05 12.44 18.87
C ALA A 24 -15.00 13.11 17.49
N ALA A 25 -14.11 12.64 16.63
CA ALA A 25 -14.48 12.53 15.23
C ALA A 25 -15.56 11.45 15.17
N ASP A 26 -16.81 11.83 14.93
CA ASP A 26 -17.94 10.88 14.85
C ASP A 26 -17.79 9.91 13.66
N SER A 27 -16.87 10.21 12.74
CA SER A 27 -16.38 9.29 11.70
C SER A 27 -14.84 9.39 11.60
N PRO A 28 -14.10 8.27 11.63
CA PRO A 28 -12.69 8.28 11.27
C PRO A 28 -12.52 8.67 9.79
N GLY A 29 -11.34 9.17 9.45
CA GLY A 29 -10.89 9.24 8.07
C GLY A 29 -10.56 7.83 7.56
N LEU A 30 -10.64 7.65 6.25
CA LEU A 30 -10.18 6.44 5.57
C LEU A 30 -9.08 6.86 4.59
N VAL A 31 -7.91 6.26 4.69
CA VAL A 31 -6.87 6.32 3.65
C VAL A 31 -6.82 4.97 2.94
N TYR A 32 -6.71 5.00 1.63
CA TYR A 32 -6.66 3.83 0.78
C TYR A 32 -5.85 4.14 -0.47
N PHE A 33 -5.60 3.14 -1.29
CA PHE A 33 -4.93 3.30 -2.57
C PHE A 33 -5.91 3.09 -3.72
N GLU A 34 -5.69 3.80 -4.83
CA GLU A 34 -6.39 3.56 -6.09
C GLU A 34 -5.35 3.42 -7.22
N PRO A 35 -5.31 2.30 -7.95
CA PRO A 35 -6.08 1.08 -7.69
C PRO A 35 -5.64 0.35 -6.39
N ASP A 36 -6.54 -0.39 -5.76
CA ASP A 36 -6.23 -1.25 -4.60
C ASP A 36 -5.63 -2.61 -5.00
N GLU A 37 -5.81 -3.01 -6.25
CA GLU A 37 -5.18 -4.18 -6.87
C GLU A 37 -4.73 -3.82 -8.30
N THR A 38 -3.49 -4.12 -8.66
CA THR A 38 -2.95 -3.85 -10.00
C THR A 38 -1.99 -4.93 -10.46
N GLU A 39 -1.83 -5.08 -11.77
CA GLU A 39 -0.87 -5.99 -12.40
C GLU A 39 0.29 -5.19 -12.98
N ALA A 40 1.50 -5.73 -12.87
CA ALA A 40 2.71 -5.11 -13.42
C ALA A 40 3.69 -6.16 -13.94
N THR A 41 4.47 -5.80 -14.94
CA THR A 41 5.58 -6.64 -15.42
C THR A 41 6.88 -6.26 -14.73
N ALA A 42 7.80 -7.21 -14.57
CA ALA A 42 9.18 -6.89 -14.18
C ALA A 42 9.78 -5.79 -15.07
N GLY A 43 10.31 -4.72 -14.46
CA GLY A 43 10.87 -3.56 -15.17
C GLY A 43 9.87 -2.48 -15.59
N GLU A 44 8.58 -2.65 -15.29
CA GLU A 44 7.54 -1.64 -15.50
C GLU A 44 7.45 -0.63 -14.34
N THR A 45 6.83 0.52 -14.59
CA THR A 45 6.45 1.48 -13.56
C THR A 45 4.93 1.50 -13.38
N VAL A 46 4.46 1.58 -12.14
CA VAL A 46 3.05 1.63 -11.78
C VAL A 46 2.78 2.88 -10.96
N ASP A 47 1.75 3.64 -11.34
CA ASP A 47 1.26 4.75 -10.54
C ASP A 47 0.16 4.26 -9.60
N ILE A 48 0.28 4.61 -8.31
CA ILE A 48 -0.71 4.32 -7.28
C ILE A 48 -1.08 5.62 -6.58
N ASP A 49 -2.36 5.97 -6.63
CA ASP A 49 -2.90 7.15 -5.96
C ASP A 49 -3.18 6.84 -4.49
N ALA A 50 -2.61 7.62 -3.59
CA ALA A 50 -2.96 7.64 -2.17
C ALA A 50 -4.20 8.52 -1.97
N GLU A 51 -5.34 7.91 -1.67
CA GLU A 51 -6.63 8.57 -1.52
C GLU A 51 -6.96 8.78 -0.04
N ILE A 52 -7.65 9.88 0.29
CA ILE A 52 -8.24 10.10 1.61
C ILE A 52 -9.72 10.39 1.48
N ARG A 53 -10.50 9.83 2.40
CA ARG A 53 -11.93 10.10 2.57
C ARG A 53 -12.25 10.55 3.99
N VAL A 54 -12.86 11.72 4.09
CA VAL A 54 -13.32 12.32 5.36
C VAL A 54 -14.80 12.70 5.25
N ILE A 55 -15.60 12.20 6.18
CA ILE A 55 -17.04 12.51 6.25
C ILE A 55 -17.28 13.37 7.50
N SER A 56 -17.62 14.65 7.28
CA SER A 56 -18.12 15.54 8.32
C SER A 56 -19.23 16.45 7.77
N VAL A 57 -20.03 17.01 8.68
CA VAL A 57 -21.10 17.99 8.41
C VAL A 57 -20.79 19.38 8.98
N TYR A 58 -19.61 19.58 9.55
CA TYR A 58 -19.22 20.81 10.23
C TYR A 58 -17.92 21.37 9.64
N ASP A 59 -17.89 22.66 9.32
CA ASP A 59 -16.73 23.29 8.66
C ASP A 59 -15.48 23.37 9.55
N ASN A 60 -15.66 23.37 10.87
CA ASN A 60 -14.56 23.32 11.84
C ASN A 60 -14.02 21.89 12.06
N GLU A 61 -14.65 20.91 11.42
CA GLU A 61 -14.25 19.52 11.41
C GLU A 61 -13.70 19.15 10.02
N ALA A 62 -12.77 19.96 9.55
CA ALA A 62 -12.11 19.78 8.26
C ALA A 62 -10.60 19.63 8.45
N VAL A 63 -9.96 18.82 7.60
CA VAL A 63 -8.54 18.49 7.70
C VAL A 63 -7.68 19.65 7.24
N GLU A 64 -6.67 19.99 8.04
CA GLU A 64 -5.68 21.04 7.75
C GLU A 64 -4.29 20.49 7.45
N SER A 65 -3.98 19.28 7.91
CA SER A 65 -2.74 18.58 7.62
C SER A 65 -2.91 17.08 7.79
N PHE A 66 -2.05 16.31 7.12
CA PHE A 66 -1.93 14.87 7.30
C PHE A 66 -0.50 14.44 7.01
N GLU A 67 -0.14 13.29 7.56
CA GLU A 67 1.11 12.61 7.29
C GLU A 67 0.82 11.12 7.22
N TYR A 68 1.42 10.43 6.26
CA TYR A 68 1.38 8.97 6.21
C TYR A 68 2.72 8.39 5.79
N THR A 69 3.01 7.20 6.31
CA THR A 69 4.11 6.36 5.83
C THR A 69 3.57 5.16 5.07
N VAL A 70 4.12 4.92 3.89
CA VAL A 70 3.86 3.76 3.04
C VAL A 70 5.09 2.87 3.03
N GLU A 71 4.92 1.60 3.39
CA GLU A 71 5.94 0.57 3.27
C GLU A 71 5.71 -0.30 2.03
N TYR A 72 6.82 -0.73 1.42
CA TYR A 72 6.87 -1.61 0.26
C TYR A 72 8.06 -2.58 0.40
N ASP A 73 8.09 -3.65 -0.41
CA ASP A 73 9.24 -4.56 -0.46
C ASP A 73 10.37 -3.96 -1.33
N PRO A 74 11.50 -3.51 -0.75
CA PRO A 74 12.58 -2.87 -1.50
C PRO A 74 13.37 -3.83 -2.39
N GLU A 75 13.18 -5.16 -2.25
CA GLU A 75 13.75 -6.13 -3.19
C GLU A 75 12.94 -6.21 -4.50
N LEU A 76 11.67 -5.77 -4.49
CA LEU A 76 10.75 -5.87 -5.62
C LEU A 76 10.38 -4.51 -6.22
N LEU A 77 10.29 -3.47 -5.39
CA LEU A 77 9.83 -2.15 -5.77
C LEU A 77 10.83 -1.07 -5.35
N SER A 78 10.83 0.03 -6.09
CA SER A 78 11.50 1.29 -5.72
C SER A 78 10.58 2.45 -6.07
N VAL A 79 10.70 3.58 -5.37
CA VAL A 79 9.91 4.77 -5.66
C VAL A 79 10.65 5.62 -6.68
N ASP A 80 10.05 5.86 -7.85
CA ASP A 80 10.63 6.68 -8.92
C ASP A 80 10.25 8.16 -8.74
N ASP A 81 8.97 8.42 -8.45
CA ASP A 81 8.43 9.78 -8.28
C ASP A 81 7.27 9.82 -7.27
N ILE A 82 7.03 11.00 -6.71
CA ILE A 82 5.89 11.28 -5.83
C ILE A 82 5.33 12.67 -6.17
N GLU A 83 4.11 12.71 -6.67
CA GLU A 83 3.43 13.95 -7.06
C GLU A 83 2.40 14.38 -6.01
N GLU A 84 2.33 15.68 -5.70
CA GLU A 84 1.30 16.25 -4.81
C GLU A 84 -0.09 16.14 -5.45
N GLY A 85 -1.03 15.52 -4.73
CA GLY A 85 -2.44 15.44 -5.09
C GLY A 85 -3.22 16.71 -4.70
N PRO A 86 -4.33 17.02 -5.40
CA PRO A 86 -5.03 18.30 -5.25
C PRO A 86 -5.89 18.39 -3.99
N TRP A 87 -6.10 17.31 -3.23
CA TRP A 87 -7.14 17.24 -2.20
C TRP A 87 -7.01 18.33 -1.15
N LEU A 88 -5.83 18.52 -0.55
CA LEU A 88 -5.64 19.49 0.54
C LEU A 88 -5.65 20.95 0.08
N SER A 89 -5.50 21.17 -1.23
CA SER A 89 -5.64 22.47 -1.89
C SER A 89 -7.12 22.86 -2.13
N GLY A 90 -8.07 21.97 -1.87
CA GLY A 90 -9.50 22.20 -2.03
C GLY A 90 -10.08 23.29 -1.11
N GLY A 91 -11.28 23.75 -1.46
CA GLY A 91 -12.03 24.73 -0.66
C GLY A 91 -11.53 26.17 -0.82
N ASN A 92 -11.13 26.80 0.29
CA ASN A 92 -10.58 28.16 0.27
C ASN A 92 -9.16 28.18 -0.34
N GLU A 93 -8.83 29.25 -1.09
CA GLU A 93 -7.47 29.45 -1.60
C GLU A 93 -6.44 29.38 -0.46
N THR A 94 -5.50 28.46 -0.58
CA THR A 94 -4.37 28.26 0.35
C THR A 94 -3.13 27.85 -0.42
N THR A 95 -1.99 27.82 0.25
CA THR A 95 -0.81 27.08 -0.21
C THR A 95 -0.71 25.80 0.60
N VAL A 96 -0.31 24.69 -0.03
CA VAL A 96 0.01 23.43 0.65
C VAL A 96 1.53 23.31 0.72
N ALA A 97 2.05 23.03 1.91
CA ALA A 97 3.39 22.52 2.08
C ALA A 97 3.34 21.02 1.85
N PHE A 98 4.13 20.52 0.90
CA PHE A 98 4.25 19.12 0.52
C PHE A 98 5.70 18.68 0.75
N GLU A 99 5.90 17.71 1.64
CA GLU A 99 7.21 17.19 2.02
C GLU A 99 7.21 15.66 1.87
N THR A 100 8.29 15.11 1.32
CA THR A 100 8.48 13.67 1.14
C THR A 100 9.84 13.25 1.69
N ASP A 101 9.89 12.06 2.29
CA ASP A 101 11.11 11.40 2.76
C ASP A 101 11.08 9.94 2.31
N ILE A 102 12.14 9.47 1.64
CA ILE A 102 12.23 8.11 1.10
C ILE A 102 13.41 7.41 1.78
N ASP A 103 13.12 6.30 2.46
CA ASP A 103 14.11 5.35 2.98
C ASP A 103 14.12 4.11 2.07
N GLU A 104 14.94 4.17 1.02
CA GLU A 104 15.05 3.08 0.03
C GLU A 104 15.58 1.77 0.64
N GLU A 105 16.38 1.84 1.72
CA GLU A 105 16.92 0.64 2.37
C GLU A 105 15.85 -0.05 3.23
N ALA A 106 14.99 0.74 3.89
CA ALA A 106 13.87 0.21 4.66
C ALA A 106 12.65 -0.15 3.80
N GLY A 107 12.57 0.36 2.57
CA GLY A 107 11.38 0.24 1.73
C GLY A 107 10.22 1.07 2.26
N ALA A 108 10.47 2.33 2.61
CA ALA A 108 9.47 3.22 3.20
C ALA A 108 9.49 4.62 2.57
N VAL A 109 8.31 5.21 2.41
CA VAL A 109 8.14 6.61 2.02
C VAL A 109 7.18 7.30 2.96
N THR A 110 7.58 8.45 3.51
CA THR A 110 6.72 9.31 4.31
C THR A 110 6.30 10.53 3.47
N VAL A 111 5.00 10.80 3.42
CA VAL A 111 4.41 11.98 2.79
C VAL A 111 3.75 12.83 3.86
N SER A 112 4.07 14.12 3.90
CA SER A 112 3.50 15.08 4.84
C SER A 112 2.93 16.28 4.09
N GLN A 113 1.70 16.66 4.43
CA GLN A 113 1.02 17.80 3.84
C GLN A 113 0.37 18.70 4.88
N ALA A 114 0.55 20.01 4.74
CA ALA A 114 -0.06 20.98 5.64
C ALA A 114 -0.45 22.28 4.91
N ARG A 115 -1.64 22.81 5.22
CA ARG A 115 -2.12 24.08 4.66
C ARG A 115 -1.42 25.28 5.31
N GLN A 116 -1.11 26.29 4.51
CA GLN A 116 -0.44 27.52 4.90
C GLN A 116 -1.22 28.76 4.40
N PRO A 117 -1.93 29.49 5.27
CA PRO A 117 -2.18 29.21 6.69
C PRO A 117 -3.12 28.01 6.92
N PRO A 118 -3.14 27.43 8.14
CA PRO A 118 -4.01 26.29 8.47
C PRO A 118 -5.46 26.76 8.70
N ALA A 119 -6.16 27.13 7.62
CA ALA A 119 -7.48 27.75 7.71
C ALA A 119 -8.45 27.22 6.66
N GLY A 120 -9.66 26.84 7.10
CA GLY A 120 -10.77 26.45 6.23
C GLY A 120 -10.56 25.09 5.57
N GLY A 121 -10.13 24.09 6.35
CA GLY A 121 -9.70 22.73 5.96
C GLY A 121 -10.57 22.00 4.94
N VAL A 122 -10.22 20.76 4.61
CA VAL A 122 -10.89 19.97 3.57
C VAL A 122 -11.63 18.76 4.15
N ILE A 123 -12.79 18.46 3.58
CA ILE A 123 -13.58 17.24 3.79
C ILE A 123 -13.93 16.64 2.43
N GLY A 124 -14.44 15.42 2.41
CA GLY A 124 -14.75 14.68 1.18
C GLY A 124 -13.66 13.69 0.83
N GLU A 125 -13.59 13.32 -0.43
CA GLU A 125 -12.72 12.27 -0.96
C GLU A 125 -11.81 12.83 -2.05
N GLY A 126 -10.58 12.32 -2.14
CA GLY A 126 -9.70 12.57 -3.27
C GLY A 126 -8.23 12.29 -3.00
N THR A 127 -7.46 12.48 -4.06
CA THR A 127 -6.04 12.16 -4.12
C THR A 127 -5.17 13.09 -3.28
N THR A 128 -4.41 12.49 -2.38
CA THR A 128 -3.40 13.16 -1.57
C THR A 128 -2.05 13.21 -2.26
N ALA A 129 -1.62 12.10 -2.87
CA ALA A 129 -0.41 12.04 -3.68
C ALA A 129 -0.52 10.88 -4.67
N THR A 130 0.21 10.96 -5.76
CA THR A 130 0.44 9.84 -6.69
C THR A 130 1.85 9.34 -6.47
N ILE A 131 2.03 8.06 -6.17
CA ILE A 131 3.33 7.42 -5.96
C ILE A 131 3.62 6.51 -7.15
N THR A 132 4.71 6.79 -7.86
CA THR A 132 5.16 5.95 -8.97
C THR A 132 6.17 4.93 -8.45
N PHE A 133 5.80 3.65 -8.50
CA PHE A 133 6.68 2.53 -8.16
C PHE A 133 7.31 1.92 -9.42
N ALA A 134 8.62 1.78 -9.44
CA ALA A 134 9.33 0.97 -10.43
C ALA A 134 9.51 -0.46 -9.91
N VAL A 135 9.05 -1.44 -10.69
CA VAL A 135 9.23 -2.87 -10.43
C VAL A 135 10.63 -3.29 -10.86
N ALA A 136 11.34 -4.02 -9.99
CA ALA A 136 12.68 -4.53 -10.29
C ALA A 136 12.66 -5.35 -11.60
N ALA A 137 13.66 -5.13 -12.46
CA ALA A 137 13.73 -5.77 -13.77
C ALA A 137 13.93 -7.29 -13.71
N ASP A 138 14.44 -7.78 -12.58
CA ASP A 138 14.63 -9.20 -12.26
C ASP A 138 13.63 -9.74 -11.23
N ALA A 139 12.55 -8.99 -10.96
CA ALA A 139 11.49 -9.43 -10.06
C ALA A 139 10.86 -10.74 -10.56
N PRO A 140 10.72 -11.77 -9.70
CA PRO A 140 10.01 -12.99 -10.06
C PRO A 140 8.51 -12.75 -10.12
N ALA A 141 7.77 -13.64 -10.78
CA ALA A 141 6.31 -13.64 -10.72
C ALA A 141 5.84 -13.85 -9.25
N THR A 142 5.23 -12.84 -8.66
CA THR A 142 4.83 -12.82 -7.23
C THR A 142 3.75 -11.78 -6.98
N ASN A 143 3.16 -11.79 -5.78
CA ASN A 143 2.36 -10.67 -5.29
C ASN A 143 3.17 -9.91 -4.23
N THR A 144 3.14 -8.58 -4.27
CA THR A 144 3.69 -7.70 -3.24
C THR A 144 2.63 -6.75 -2.71
N THR A 145 2.84 -6.23 -1.50
CA THR A 145 1.90 -5.33 -0.83
C THR A 145 2.53 -3.96 -0.64
N VAL A 146 1.75 -2.93 -0.91
CA VAL A 146 2.04 -1.54 -0.56
C VAL A 146 1.11 -1.19 0.60
N ALA A 147 1.67 -0.91 1.78
CA ALA A 147 0.91 -0.82 3.02
C ALA A 147 1.09 0.53 3.71
N TYR A 148 0.02 1.07 4.28
CA TYR A 148 0.16 2.18 5.22
C TYR A 148 0.60 1.64 6.59
N THR A 149 1.55 2.32 7.24
CA THR A 149 2.07 1.87 8.54
C THR A 149 2.02 2.92 9.65
N ASP A 150 1.91 4.19 9.29
CA ASP A 150 1.72 5.29 10.22
C ASP A 150 0.96 6.41 9.51
N ALA A 151 -0.38 6.36 9.50
CA ALA A 151 -1.22 7.46 9.00
C ALA A 151 -1.80 8.30 10.14
N SER A 152 -1.65 9.62 10.02
CA SER A 152 -2.21 10.59 10.95
C SER A 152 -2.77 11.81 10.21
N ALA A 153 -3.87 12.35 10.72
CA ALA A 153 -4.47 13.56 10.17
C ALA A 153 -4.91 14.50 11.29
N GLN A 154 -4.78 15.80 11.04
CA GLN A 154 -5.15 16.86 11.96
C GLN A 154 -6.27 17.70 11.34
N MET A 155 -7.35 17.87 12.10
CA MET A 155 -8.44 18.80 11.79
C MET A 155 -8.16 20.13 12.49
N LEU A 156 -8.88 21.18 12.12
CA LEU A 156 -8.69 22.53 12.67
C LEU A 156 -8.69 22.60 14.22
N GLU A 157 -9.44 21.72 14.90
CA GLU A 157 -9.54 21.73 16.37
C GLU A 157 -9.00 20.47 17.07
N TYR A 158 -8.94 19.33 16.39
CA TYR A 158 -8.61 18.05 17.01
C TYR A 158 -8.06 17.03 15.99
N PRO A 159 -7.31 16.02 16.45
CA PRO A 159 -6.80 14.98 15.56
C PRO A 159 -7.93 14.12 15.00
N LEU A 160 -7.81 13.73 13.72
CA LEU A 160 -8.69 12.78 13.06
C LEU A 160 -8.10 11.37 13.19
N PRO A 161 -8.80 10.42 13.83
CA PRO A 161 -8.44 9.00 13.73
C PRO A 161 -8.56 8.55 12.27
N VAL A 162 -7.56 7.81 11.78
CA VAL A 162 -7.52 7.31 10.40
C VAL A 162 -7.58 5.77 10.41
N ILE A 163 -8.28 5.21 9.43
CA ILE A 163 -8.28 3.79 9.08
C ILE A 163 -7.55 3.64 7.75
N GLU A 164 -6.71 2.62 7.66
CA GLU A 164 -5.84 2.35 6.51
C GLU A 164 -6.37 1.16 5.69
N THR A 165 -6.15 1.19 4.37
CA THR A 165 -6.39 0.06 3.47
C THR A 165 -5.22 -0.04 2.50
N ASP A 166 -4.56 -1.20 2.52
CA ASP A 166 -3.37 -1.49 1.72
C ASP A 166 -3.73 -1.87 0.28
N ALA A 167 -2.74 -1.82 -0.62
CA ALA A 167 -2.85 -2.27 -2.00
C ALA A 167 -1.99 -3.51 -2.27
N SER A 168 -2.35 -4.27 -3.31
CA SER A 168 -1.54 -5.35 -3.85
C SER A 168 -1.10 -5.05 -5.29
N ILE A 169 0.13 -5.48 -5.60
CA ILE A 169 0.67 -5.50 -6.96
C ILE A 169 0.97 -6.95 -7.31
N GLU A 170 0.32 -7.47 -8.34
CA GLU A 170 0.64 -8.76 -8.96
C GLU A 170 1.73 -8.53 -10.01
N ILE A 171 2.94 -9.00 -9.70
CA ILE A 171 4.09 -8.95 -10.60
C ILE A 171 4.09 -10.21 -11.47
N SER A 172 4.09 -10.02 -12.78
CA SER A 172 4.28 -11.07 -13.77
C SER A 172 5.70 -11.06 -14.33
N ASP A 173 6.25 -12.25 -14.55
CA ASP A 173 7.46 -12.45 -15.34
C ASP A 173 7.03 -12.55 -16.81
N ASP A 174 7.11 -11.45 -17.57
CA ASP A 174 6.89 -11.51 -19.03
C ASP A 174 8.02 -12.25 -19.75
N GLY A 175 8.99 -12.82 -19.00
CA GLY A 175 9.99 -13.72 -19.51
C GLY A 175 10.73 -13.05 -20.64
N GLY A 176 11.58 -12.07 -20.29
CA GLY A 176 12.46 -11.40 -21.25
C GLY A 176 12.98 -12.43 -22.24
N THR A 177 12.49 -12.36 -23.48
CA THR A 177 12.95 -13.23 -24.54
C THR A 177 14.40 -12.85 -24.75
N THR A 178 15.31 -13.62 -24.15
CA THR A 178 16.66 -13.71 -24.67
C THR A 178 16.47 -14.14 -26.11
N ASN A 179 16.65 -13.20 -27.04
CA ASN A 179 16.89 -13.51 -28.44
C ASN A 179 18.12 -14.41 -28.48
N ASP A 180 17.90 -15.72 -28.33
CA ASP A 180 18.82 -16.74 -28.80
C ASP A 180 18.71 -16.75 -30.33
N GLU A 181 19.18 -15.67 -30.95
CA GLU A 181 19.40 -15.62 -32.38
C GLU A 181 20.69 -16.38 -32.73
N ALA A 182 20.49 -17.36 -33.61
CA ALA A 182 21.42 -17.93 -34.58
C ALA A 182 22.38 -19.03 -34.10
N GLU A 183 21.91 -20.28 -34.19
CA GLU A 183 22.72 -21.36 -34.77
C GLU A 183 22.16 -21.68 -36.17
N ASP A 184 22.82 -21.10 -37.16
CA ASP A 184 22.63 -21.26 -38.61
C ASP A 184 22.80 -22.73 -39.03
N GLY A 185 21.69 -23.46 -39.11
CA GLY A 185 21.63 -24.79 -39.70
C GLY A 185 21.45 -24.67 -41.23
N PRO A 186 22.28 -25.34 -42.06
CA PRO A 186 22.31 -25.09 -43.49
C PRO A 186 21.01 -25.52 -44.17
N ALA A 187 20.57 -24.70 -45.12
CA ALA A 187 19.42 -24.95 -45.98
C ALA A 187 19.49 -26.33 -46.65
N VAL A 188 18.55 -27.21 -46.31
CA VAL A 188 18.26 -28.43 -47.09
C VAL A 188 17.06 -28.13 -47.98
N THR A 189 17.35 -27.80 -49.24
CA THR A 189 16.37 -27.90 -50.33
C THR A 189 16.30 -29.35 -50.76
N ASN A 190 15.12 -29.96 -50.73
CA ASN A 190 14.84 -31.15 -51.53
C ASN A 190 13.48 -30.99 -52.23
N ASP A 191 13.57 -31.04 -53.55
CA ASP A 191 12.51 -31.06 -54.54
C ASP A 191 11.53 -32.25 -54.37
N ALA A 192 10.31 -31.99 -54.84
CA ALA A 192 9.29 -32.87 -55.45
C ALA A 192 9.31 -34.39 -55.14
N ASP A 193 8.18 -34.93 -54.64
CA ASP A 193 7.23 -35.67 -55.49
C ASP A 193 6.04 -36.24 -54.67
N ASP A 194 4.96 -36.43 -55.42
CA ASP A 194 3.85 -37.38 -55.26
C ASP A 194 2.67 -37.14 -54.28
N ALA A 195 1.50 -37.34 -54.88
CA ALA A 195 0.17 -37.27 -54.32
C ALA A 195 -0.21 -38.58 -53.61
N ASP A 196 -0.99 -38.48 -52.53
CA ASP A 196 -2.13 -39.36 -52.27
C ASP A 196 -2.91 -38.85 -51.04
N ASP A 197 -4.19 -38.56 -51.23
CA ASP A 197 -5.23 -38.52 -50.20
C ASP A 197 -6.07 -39.80 -50.42
N PRO A 198 -6.52 -40.54 -49.39
CA PRO A 198 -7.78 -40.18 -48.77
C PRO A 198 -7.91 -40.48 -47.25
N ALA A 199 -8.35 -39.44 -46.53
CA ALA A 199 -9.60 -39.42 -45.76
C ALA A 199 -9.69 -40.23 -44.42
N PRO A 200 -10.82 -40.16 -43.68
CA PRO A 200 -10.88 -39.52 -42.36
C PRO A 200 -11.32 -40.51 -41.26
N GLU A 201 -11.23 -40.15 -39.98
CA GLU A 201 -11.89 -40.77 -38.80
C GLU A 201 -11.11 -40.32 -37.55
N ASP A 202 -11.64 -40.10 -36.36
CA ASP A 202 -12.98 -39.86 -35.82
C ASP A 202 -12.75 -39.61 -34.32
N GLN A 203 -13.71 -38.95 -33.68
CA GLN A 203 -14.07 -39.16 -32.27
C GLN A 203 -13.20 -38.60 -31.10
N ALA A 204 -13.85 -37.63 -30.46
CA ALA A 204 -14.30 -37.70 -29.06
C ALA A 204 -13.27 -37.38 -27.95
N GLY A 205 -13.17 -36.10 -27.65
CA GLY A 205 -12.75 -35.62 -26.32
C GLY A 205 -13.81 -35.94 -25.28
N PHE A 206 -13.45 -36.80 -24.32
CA PHE A 206 -14.16 -36.96 -23.05
C PHE A 206 -13.15 -36.82 -21.89
N GLY A 207 -13.30 -35.71 -21.17
CA GLY A 207 -13.29 -35.59 -19.71
C GLY A 207 -12.09 -36.08 -18.89
N VAL A 208 -11.46 -35.15 -18.17
CA VAL A 208 -11.10 -35.39 -16.77
C VAL A 208 -11.51 -34.18 -15.94
N VAL A 209 -12.44 -34.43 -15.01
CA VAL A 209 -12.87 -33.55 -13.93
C VAL A 209 -11.76 -33.50 -12.89
N VAL A 210 -11.23 -32.31 -12.57
CA VAL A 210 -10.32 -32.12 -11.43
C VAL A 210 -11.13 -31.62 -10.24
N ALA A 211 -11.13 -32.44 -9.19
CA ALA A 211 -11.75 -32.15 -7.91
C ALA A 211 -10.89 -31.17 -7.11
N ILE A 212 -11.47 -30.04 -6.68
CA ILE A 212 -10.85 -29.12 -5.73
C ILE A 212 -11.23 -29.58 -4.32
N ALA A 213 -10.26 -30.09 -3.58
CA ALA A 213 -10.36 -30.34 -2.15
C ALA A 213 -9.73 -29.16 -1.40
N ALA A 214 -10.54 -28.47 -0.60
CA ALA A 214 -10.12 -27.41 0.31
C ALA A 214 -9.38 -27.99 1.52
N LEU A 215 -8.37 -27.27 2.03
CA LEU A 215 -7.92 -27.42 3.42
C LEU A 215 -7.37 -26.09 3.97
N PHE A 216 -8.10 -25.58 4.96
CA PHE A 216 -7.80 -24.46 5.83
C PHE A 216 -6.47 -24.66 6.59
N SER A 217 -5.79 -23.56 6.89
CA SER A 217 -5.02 -23.43 8.13
C SER A 217 -4.97 -21.98 8.61
N VAL A 218 -5.73 -21.74 9.67
CA VAL A 218 -5.70 -20.54 10.53
C VAL A 218 -4.42 -20.59 11.36
N VAL A 219 -3.59 -19.54 11.32
CA VAL A 219 -2.51 -19.36 12.30
C VAL A 219 -2.77 -18.06 13.08
N LEU A 220 -3.25 -18.26 14.31
CA LEU A 220 -3.26 -17.28 15.38
C LEU A 220 -1.83 -16.98 15.81
N PHE A 221 -1.31 -15.76 15.60
CA PHE A 221 -0.11 -15.31 16.29
C PHE A 221 -0.46 -14.47 17.52
N GLY A 222 -0.18 -15.07 18.67
CA GLY A 222 -0.39 -14.47 19.98
C GLY A 222 0.72 -13.49 20.37
N ARG A 223 0.26 -12.35 20.93
CA ARG A 223 0.95 -11.44 21.85
C ARG A 223 2.25 -11.97 22.46
N ARG A 224 3.34 -11.20 22.30
CA ARG A 224 4.45 -11.16 23.27
C ARG A 224 4.73 -9.72 23.69
N ARG A 225 4.35 -9.39 24.92
CA ARG A 225 4.86 -8.23 25.66
C ARG A 225 6.31 -8.49 26.03
N TYR A 226 7.23 -7.66 25.55
CA TYR A 226 8.57 -7.57 26.12
C TYR A 226 8.59 -6.61 27.32
N ARG A 227 9.39 -7.00 28.31
CA ARG A 227 9.54 -6.40 29.63
C ARG A 227 11.05 -6.27 29.86
N MET A 228 11.62 -5.09 29.70
CA MET A 228 12.97 -4.66 30.15
C MET A 228 12.96 -3.12 30.09
N LEU A 229 13.59 -2.33 30.95
CA LEU A 229 14.47 -2.53 32.10
C LEU A 229 14.36 -1.24 32.94
#